data_AF-A0A496T1W1-F1
#
_entry.id   AF-A0A496T1W1-F1
#
_cell.length_a   1.000
_cell.length_b   1.000
_cell.length_c   1.000
_cell.angle_alpha   90.00
_cell.angle_beta   90.00
_cell.angle_gamma   90.00
#
_symmetry.space_group_name_H-M   'P 1'
#
loop_
_entity.id
_entity.type
_entity.pdbx_description
1 polymer ?
#
loop_
_entity_poly.entity_id
_entity_poly.type
_entity_poly.pdbx_seq_one_letter_code
_entity_poly.pdbx_strand_id
1 'polypeptide(L)'
;QLTPLDWDQRHTVNASVSYTAKDWGASIIGQFGSGLPYTPRRSEDITTLLTNSQRKPSSYNVDLRAYKDFKFGSTTVTLFIRVFNLFDTLNELNVYDDTGRAGFTIDERKARATNPPQLINTLDDWFTNPTHYSEPRRIELGITYTF
;
A
#
# COMPACT_ATOMS: atom_id res chain seq x y z
N GLN A 1 6.95 -14.68 27.58
CA GLN A 1 7.26 -13.71 26.50
C GLN A 1 5.93 -13.18 25.98
N LEU A 2 5.78 -11.86 25.80
CA LEU A 2 4.56 -11.27 25.25
C LEU A 2 4.62 -11.33 23.72
N THR A 3 3.64 -11.96 23.11
CA THR A 3 3.50 -12.10 21.66
C THR A 3 2.76 -10.88 21.11
N PRO A 4 3.30 -10.15 20.11
CA PRO A 4 2.59 -9.05 19.48
C PRO A 4 1.27 -9.51 18.86
N LEU A 5 0.24 -8.66 18.90
CA LEU A 5 -1.01 -8.87 18.17
C LEU A 5 -0.80 -8.61 16.67
N ASP A 6 -1.64 -9.18 15.81
CA ASP A 6 -1.51 -9.04 14.34
C ASP A 6 -1.56 -7.57 13.87
N TRP A 7 -2.21 -6.70 14.64
CA TRP A 7 -2.34 -5.27 14.39
C TRP A 7 -1.37 -4.40 15.22
N ASP A 8 -0.37 -4.99 15.89
CA ASP A 8 0.60 -4.24 16.69
C ASP A 8 1.61 -3.48 15.81
N GLN A 9 1.28 -2.24 15.44
CA GLN A 9 2.19 -1.32 14.75
C GLN A 9 2.91 -0.39 15.73
N ARG A 10 4.26 -0.39 15.72
CA ARG A 10 5.07 0.40 16.67
C ARG A 10 5.03 1.90 16.44
N HIS A 11 5.09 2.31 15.17
CA HIS A 11 5.05 3.71 14.79
C HIS A 11 4.07 3.93 13.64
N THR A 12 3.17 4.88 13.83
CA THR A 12 2.24 5.35 12.81
C THR A 12 2.28 6.87 12.83
N VAL A 13 2.49 7.49 11.68
CA VAL A 13 2.53 8.94 11.54
C VAL A 13 1.54 9.33 10.45
N ASN A 14 0.60 10.22 10.78
CA ASN A 14 -0.32 10.82 9.84
C ASN A 14 -0.09 12.34 9.86
N ALA A 15 0.17 12.92 8.69
CA ALA A 15 0.39 14.34 8.53
C ALA A 15 -0.55 14.88 7.45
N SER A 16 -1.20 16.01 7.71
CA SER A 16 -2.04 16.68 6.72
C SER A 16 -1.64 18.14 6.61
N VAL A 17 -1.54 18.62 5.37
CA VAL A 17 -1.26 20.02 5.06
C VAL A 17 -2.29 20.48 4.05
N SER A 18 -3.02 21.53 4.40
CA SER A 18 -4.04 22.11 3.55
C SER A 18 -3.79 23.60 3.37
N TYR A 19 -3.94 24.05 2.13
CA TYR A 19 -3.88 25.45 1.78
C TYR A 19 -5.13 25.83 0.99
N THR A 20 -5.76 26.92 1.39
CA THR A 20 -6.98 27.43 0.77
C THR A 20 -6.80 28.90 0.44
N ALA A 21 -7.08 29.26 -0.81
CA ALA A 21 -7.17 30.62 -1.30
C ALA A 21 -8.61 30.93 -1.73
N LYS A 22 -8.82 32.13 -2.29
CA LYS A 22 -10.16 32.66 -2.63
C LYS A 22 -10.96 31.77 -3.60
N ASP A 23 -10.27 31.15 -4.55
CA ASP A 23 -10.87 30.44 -5.68
C ASP A 23 -10.15 29.13 -6.01
N TRP A 24 -9.25 28.68 -5.13
CA TRP A 24 -8.55 27.41 -5.28
C TRP A 24 -8.07 26.91 -3.93
N GLY A 25 -7.81 25.62 -3.84
CA GLY A 25 -7.16 25.03 -2.67
C GLY A 25 -6.51 23.71 -3.00
N ALA A 26 -5.58 23.31 -2.16
CA ALA A 26 -4.91 22.03 -2.24
C ALA A 26 -4.74 21.43 -0.84
N SER A 27 -4.76 20.11 -0.76
CA SER A 27 -4.58 19.36 0.48
C SER A 27 -3.74 18.13 0.18
N ILE A 28 -2.74 17.88 1.02
CA ILE A 28 -1.88 16.70 0.98
C ILE A 28 -2.05 15.96 2.30
N ILE A 29 -2.20 14.65 2.22
CA ILE A 29 -2.24 13.76 3.38
C ILE A 29 -1.14 12.72 3.20
N GLY A 30 -0.19 12.69 4.14
CA GLY A 30 0.87 11.70 4.20
C GLY A 30 0.62 10.73 5.35
N GLN A 31 0.87 9.45 5.11
CA GLN A 31 0.70 8.35 6.06
C GLN A 31 1.97 7.50 6.05
N PHE A 32 2.47 7.14 7.22
CA PHE A 32 3.60 6.24 7.40
C PHE A 32 3.30 5.21 8.48
N GLY A 33 3.69 3.96 8.25
CA GLY A 33 3.57 2.87 9.20
C GLY A 33 4.83 1.99 9.24
N SER A 34 5.32 1.66 10.44
CA SER A 34 6.54 0.87 10.62
C SER A 34 6.42 -0.63 10.32
N GLY A 35 5.32 -1.06 9.68
CA GLY A 35 5.06 -2.48 9.39
C GLY A 35 4.37 -3.24 10.52
N LEU A 36 3.46 -4.12 10.13
CA LEU A 36 2.72 -5.02 11.02
C LEU A 36 3.53 -6.29 11.30
N PRO A 37 3.30 -6.98 12.43
CA PRO A 37 3.91 -8.28 12.66
C PRO A 37 3.42 -9.33 11.67
N TYR A 38 4.25 -10.35 11.42
CA TYR A 38 3.85 -11.57 10.75
C TYR A 38 4.54 -12.78 11.40
N THR A 39 3.96 -13.95 11.18
CA THR A 39 4.49 -15.22 11.68
C THR A 39 5.33 -15.87 10.59
N PRO A 40 6.66 -15.96 10.73
CA PRO A 40 7.50 -16.58 9.73
C PRO A 40 7.44 -18.11 9.78
N ARG A 41 7.56 -18.75 8.61
CA ARG A 41 7.60 -20.22 8.48
C ARG A 41 8.99 -20.73 8.82
N ARG A 42 9.15 -21.42 9.96
CA ARG A 42 10.34 -22.25 10.24
C ARG A 42 10.14 -23.66 9.68
N SER A 43 11.17 -24.18 9.01
CA SER A 43 11.19 -25.56 8.51
C SER A 43 11.83 -26.56 9.47
N GLU A 44 12.54 -26.13 10.52
CA GLU A 44 13.41 -27.05 11.30
C GLU A 44 13.19 -27.07 12.84
N ASP A 45 12.57 -26.07 13.46
CA ASP A 45 12.44 -26.02 14.93
C ASP A 45 11.00 -25.68 15.38
N ILE A 46 10.25 -26.72 15.77
CA ILE A 46 8.82 -26.66 16.16
C ILE A 46 8.65 -26.27 17.65
N THR A 47 9.74 -26.24 18.42
CA THR A 47 9.71 -26.10 19.89
C THR A 47 9.38 -24.69 20.39
N THR A 48 9.43 -23.68 19.51
CA THR A 48 9.06 -22.30 19.84
C THR A 48 7.96 -21.80 18.90
N LEU A 49 6.75 -21.60 19.44
CA LEU A 49 5.66 -20.91 18.75
C LEU A 49 6.04 -19.43 18.54
N LEU A 50 6.67 -19.12 17.41
CA LEU A 50 7.15 -17.79 17.04
C LEU A 50 6.05 -16.98 16.32
N THR A 51 4.85 -16.93 16.91
CA THR A 51 3.75 -16.10 16.40
C THR A 51 4.19 -14.63 16.41
N ASN A 52 3.94 -13.92 15.30
CA ASN A 52 4.20 -12.49 15.18
C ASN A 52 5.63 -12.07 15.59
N SER A 53 6.60 -12.92 15.28
CA SER A 53 8.00 -12.76 15.68
C SER A 53 8.82 -11.87 14.73
N GLN A 54 8.33 -11.63 13.52
CA GLN A 54 8.96 -10.74 12.53
C GLN A 54 7.98 -9.65 12.06
N ARG A 55 8.45 -8.66 11.29
CA ARG A 55 7.64 -7.52 10.84
C ARG A 55 7.70 -7.37 9.33
N LYS A 56 6.54 -7.06 8.75
CA LYS A 56 6.40 -6.65 7.35
C LYS A 56 7.22 -5.36 7.11
N PRO A 57 7.61 -5.06 5.86
CA PRO A 57 8.25 -3.80 5.52
C PRO A 57 7.41 -2.59 5.93
N SER A 58 8.08 -1.47 6.21
CA SER A 58 7.40 -0.19 6.45
C SER A 58 6.68 0.27 5.20
N SER A 59 5.52 0.92 5.39
CA SER A 59 4.74 1.51 4.31
C SER A 59 4.64 3.02 4.45
N TYR A 60 4.53 3.70 3.31
CA TYR A 60 4.16 5.11 3.27
C TYR A 60 3.27 5.40 2.06
N ASN A 61 2.32 6.31 2.24
CA ASN A 61 1.43 6.74 1.19
C ASN A 61 1.21 8.26 1.28
N VAL A 62 1.09 8.91 0.12
CA VAL A 62 0.79 10.34 0.05
C VAL A 62 -0.34 10.55 -0.95
N ASP A 63 -1.40 11.19 -0.50
CA ASP A 63 -2.56 11.53 -1.31
C ASP A 63 -2.65 13.05 -1.48
N LEU A 64 -3.09 13.49 -2.66
CA LEU A 64 -3.28 14.89 -3.02
C LEU A 64 -4.73 15.12 -3.41
N ARG A 65 -5.30 16.23 -2.97
CA ARG A 65 -6.54 16.81 -3.50
C ARG A 65 -6.29 18.25 -3.86
N ALA A 66 -6.76 18.69 -5.03
CA ALA A 66 -6.77 20.10 -5.39
C ALA A 66 -8.09 20.46 -6.06
N TYR A 67 -8.48 21.73 -5.95
CA TYR A 67 -9.68 22.24 -6.60
C TYR A 67 -9.51 23.70 -7.05
N LYS A 68 -10.33 24.10 -8.01
CA LYS A 68 -10.45 25.45 -8.55
C LYS A 68 -11.92 25.81 -8.73
N ASP A 69 -12.32 26.96 -8.19
CA ASP A 69 -13.66 27.50 -8.30
C ASP A 69 -13.72 28.57 -9.39
N PHE A 70 -14.74 28.49 -10.24
CA PHE A 70 -15.08 29.47 -11.27
C PHE A 70 -16.44 30.08 -10.92
N LYS A 71 -16.46 31.38 -10.61
CA LYS A 71 -17.68 32.10 -10.20
C LYS A 71 -18.28 32.83 -11.40
N PHE A 72 -19.57 32.59 -11.64
CA PHE A 72 -20.38 33.23 -12.68
C PHE A 72 -21.67 33.78 -12.04
N GLY A 73 -21.61 35.01 -11.50
CA GLY A 73 -22.74 35.60 -10.79
C GLY A 73 -23.07 34.83 -9.51
N SER A 74 -24.28 34.28 -9.39
CA SER A 74 -24.69 33.43 -8.27
C SER A 74 -24.19 31.98 -8.40
N THR A 75 -23.75 31.58 -9.60
CA THR A 75 -23.32 30.20 -9.87
C THR A 75 -21.83 30.02 -9.61
N THR A 76 -21.45 28.87 -9.04
CA THR A 76 -20.06 28.43 -8.92
C THR A 76 -19.87 27.06 -9.55
N VAL A 77 -18.86 26.95 -10.41
CA VAL A 77 -18.38 25.68 -10.98
C VAL A 77 -17.05 25.34 -10.34
N THR A 78 -16.95 24.21 -9.66
CA THR A 78 -15.71 23.73 -9.04
C THR A 78 -15.15 22.57 -9.85
N LEU A 79 -13.94 22.72 -10.38
CA LEU A 79 -13.16 21.61 -10.91
C LEU A 79 -12.27 21.06 -9.79
N PHE A 80 -12.22 19.74 -9.63
CA PHE A 80 -11.34 19.12 -8.64
C PHE A 80 -10.62 17.90 -9.20
N ILE A 81 -9.44 17.66 -8.62
CA ILE A 81 -8.63 16.46 -8.85
C ILE A 81 -8.30 15.82 -7.49
N ARG A 82 -8.32 14.50 -7.46
CA ARG A 82 -7.79 13.69 -6.36
C ARG A 82 -6.78 12.71 -6.93
N VAL A 83 -5.60 12.64 -6.33
CA VAL A 83 -4.56 11.70 -6.69
C VAL A 83 -4.26 10.87 -5.44
N PHE A 84 -4.68 9.61 -5.47
CA PHE A 84 -4.32 8.62 -4.46
C PHE A 84 -3.00 7.97 -4.84
N ASN A 85 -2.13 7.74 -3.86
CA ASN A 85 -0.78 7.24 -4.09
C ASN A 85 -0.01 8.11 -5.10
N LEU A 86 0.18 9.39 -4.74
CA LEU A 86 0.83 10.43 -5.55
C LEU A 86 2.20 10.01 -6.09
N PHE A 87 2.95 9.22 -5.32
CA PHE A 87 4.28 8.75 -5.70
C PHE A 87 4.29 7.39 -6.40
N ASP A 88 3.14 6.74 -6.55
CA ASP A 88 3.02 5.37 -7.09
C ASP A 88 3.89 4.36 -6.33
N THR A 89 3.94 4.50 -5.01
CA THR A 89 4.66 3.59 -4.12
C THR A 89 3.93 2.26 -4.05
N LEU A 90 4.65 1.18 -4.30
CA LEU A 90 4.13 -0.19 -4.23
C LEU A 90 4.35 -0.75 -2.80
N ASN A 91 3.46 -0.42 -1.86
CA ASN A 91 3.60 -0.84 -0.47
C ASN A 91 3.27 -2.33 -0.29
N GLU A 92 4.07 -3.06 0.48
CA GLU A 92 3.86 -4.48 0.77
C GLU A 92 2.80 -4.66 1.87
N LEU A 93 1.54 -4.89 1.50
CA LEU A 93 0.42 -5.14 2.42
C LEU A 93 0.49 -6.54 3.04
N ASN A 94 0.89 -7.52 2.23
CA ASN A 94 1.11 -8.90 2.64
C ASN A 94 2.48 -9.37 2.18
N VAL A 95 2.99 -10.39 2.86
CA VAL A 95 4.32 -10.93 2.62
C VAL A 95 4.26 -12.44 2.68
N TYR A 96 5.16 -13.11 1.96
CA TYR A 96 5.37 -14.53 2.17
C TYR A 96 6.00 -14.76 3.55
N ASP A 97 5.53 -15.80 4.23
CA ASP A 97 5.96 -16.15 5.59
C ASP A 97 7.40 -16.66 5.65
N ASP A 98 7.99 -17.05 4.52
CA ASP A 98 9.35 -17.55 4.44
C ASP A 98 10.41 -16.46 4.17
N THR A 99 10.05 -15.39 3.46
CA THR A 99 10.97 -14.29 3.10
C THR A 99 10.65 -12.97 3.79
N GLY A 100 9.42 -12.79 4.28
CA GLY A 100 8.95 -11.50 4.80
C GLY A 100 8.81 -10.43 3.73
N ARG A 101 8.79 -10.81 2.44
CA ARG A 101 8.61 -9.91 1.31
C ARG A 101 7.41 -10.30 0.46
N ALA A 102 6.79 -9.33 -0.19
CA ALA A 102 5.68 -9.51 -1.12
C ALA A 102 6.13 -10.11 -2.47
N GLY A 103 7.35 -9.80 -2.90
CA GLY A 103 7.80 -10.00 -4.28
C GLY A 103 8.54 -11.29 -4.59
N PHE A 104 8.87 -12.12 -3.60
CA PHE A 104 9.49 -13.42 -3.83
C PHE A 104 9.31 -14.36 -2.64
N THR A 105 9.33 -15.66 -2.92
CA THR A 105 9.29 -16.74 -1.92
C THR A 105 10.41 -17.75 -2.20
N ILE A 106 10.85 -18.47 -1.16
CA ILE A 106 11.77 -19.60 -1.31
C ILE A 106 11.11 -20.72 -2.12
N ASP A 107 9.79 -20.86 -2.07
CA ASP A 107 9.06 -21.90 -2.79
C ASP A 107 9.13 -21.68 -4.32
N GLU A 108 9.13 -20.44 -4.78
CA GLU A 108 9.40 -20.09 -6.19
C GLU A 108 10.81 -20.53 -6.60
N ARG A 109 11.82 -20.23 -5.77
CA ARG A 109 13.21 -20.64 -6.05
C ARG A 109 13.34 -22.16 -6.11
N LYS A 110 12.65 -22.90 -5.23
CA LYS A 110 12.60 -24.36 -5.24
C LYS A 110 11.90 -24.90 -6.50
N ALA A 111 10.77 -24.31 -6.89
CA ALA A 111 10.06 -24.69 -8.10
C ALA A 111 10.92 -24.42 -9.36
N ARG A 112 11.66 -23.31 -9.40
CA ARG A 112 12.57 -23.02 -10.51
C ARG A 112 13.68 -24.06 -10.64
N ALA A 113 14.18 -24.58 -9.51
CA ALA A 113 15.24 -25.59 -9.50
C ALA A 113 14.79 -26.96 -10.06
N THR A 114 13.49 -27.27 -10.07
CA THR A 114 12.96 -28.52 -10.65
C THR A 114 12.70 -28.41 -12.16
N ASN A 115 12.87 -27.22 -12.75
CA ASN A 115 12.67 -26.92 -14.17
C ASN A 115 11.33 -27.46 -14.74
N PRO A 116 10.18 -27.04 -14.19
CA PRO A 116 8.88 -27.53 -14.63
C PRO A 116 8.50 -26.98 -16.02
N PRO A 117 7.68 -27.71 -16.80
CA PRO A 117 7.16 -27.21 -18.06
C PRO A 117 6.18 -26.04 -17.83
N GLN A 118 6.42 -24.91 -18.48
CA GLN A 118 5.62 -23.67 -18.37
C GLN A 118 4.66 -23.52 -19.56
N LEU A 119 3.62 -24.38 -19.58
CA LEU A 119 2.71 -24.49 -20.73
C LEU A 119 1.69 -23.33 -20.85
N ILE A 120 1.23 -22.80 -19.72
CA ILE A 120 0.16 -21.78 -19.66
C ILE A 120 0.69 -20.48 -19.04
N ASN A 121 1.28 -20.56 -17.85
CA ASN A 121 1.84 -19.43 -17.12
C ASN A 121 3.34 -19.66 -16.89
N THR A 122 4.11 -18.56 -16.85
CA THR A 122 5.48 -18.63 -16.34
C THR A 122 5.48 -18.88 -14.84
N LEU A 123 6.61 -19.32 -14.29
CA LEU A 123 6.75 -19.41 -12.83
C LEU A 123 6.57 -18.04 -12.17
N ASP A 124 7.07 -16.98 -12.80
CA ASP A 124 6.97 -15.61 -12.30
C ASP A 124 5.49 -15.17 -12.22
N ASP A 125 4.69 -15.47 -13.24
CA ASP A 125 3.25 -15.16 -13.25
C ASP A 125 2.49 -15.94 -12.18
N TRP A 126 2.88 -17.20 -11.94
CA TRP A 126 2.25 -18.05 -10.93
C TRP A 126 2.50 -17.54 -9.50
N PHE A 127 3.71 -17.06 -9.22
CA PHE A 127 4.10 -16.55 -7.91
C PHE A 127 3.86 -15.06 -7.73
N THR A 128 3.51 -14.31 -8.78
CA THR A 128 3.13 -12.89 -8.65
C THR A 128 1.73 -12.78 -8.08
N ASN A 129 1.62 -12.24 -6.86
CA ASN A 129 0.34 -12.00 -6.20
C ASN A 129 0.06 -10.49 -6.04
N PRO A 130 -0.84 -9.89 -6.85
CA PRO A 130 -1.21 -8.48 -6.74
C PRO A 130 -1.78 -8.10 -5.37
N THR A 131 -2.42 -9.03 -4.65
CA THR A 131 -3.01 -8.77 -3.33
C THR A 131 -1.96 -8.56 -2.22
N HIS A 132 -0.68 -8.79 -2.52
CA HIS A 132 0.41 -8.46 -1.62
C HIS A 132 0.79 -6.97 -1.65
N TYR A 133 0.32 -6.23 -2.64
CA TYR A 133 0.70 -4.83 -2.82
C TYR A 133 -0.49 -3.88 -2.66
N SER A 134 -0.20 -2.64 -2.28
CA SER A 134 -1.17 -1.56 -2.27
C SER A 134 -1.67 -1.23 -3.68
N GLU A 135 -2.84 -0.61 -3.75
CA GLU A 135 -3.38 -0.11 -5.02
C GLU A 135 -2.38 0.84 -5.71
N PRO A 136 -2.26 0.75 -7.05
CA PRO A 136 -1.44 1.68 -7.82
C PRO A 136 -2.05 3.09 -7.79
N ARG A 137 -1.32 4.08 -8.31
CA ARG A 137 -1.80 5.46 -8.41
C ARG A 137 -3.19 5.54 -9.06
N ARG A 138 -4.14 6.14 -8.34
CA ARG A 138 -5.50 6.43 -8.85
C ARG A 138 -5.72 7.93 -8.96
N ILE A 139 -6.14 8.39 -10.13
CA ILE A 139 -6.45 9.80 -10.39
C ILE A 139 -7.96 9.93 -10.66
N GLU A 140 -8.63 10.76 -9.87
CA GLU A 140 -10.04 11.10 -10.03
C GLU A 140 -10.17 12.57 -10.42
N LEU A 141 -10.93 12.83 -11.48
CA LEU A 141 -11.29 14.18 -11.93
C LEU A 141 -12.79 14.36 -11.76
N GLY A 142 -13.21 15.51 -11.28
CA GLY A 142 -14.63 15.79 -11.10
C GLY A 142 -14.98 17.26 -11.21
N ILE A 143 -16.27 17.49 -11.41
CA ILE A 143 -16.89 18.82 -11.54
C ILE A 143 -18.03 18.89 -10.55
N THR A 144 -18.17 20.02 -9.86
CA THR A 144 -19.32 20.33 -9.01
C THR A 144 -19.94 21.63 -9.50
N TYR A 145 -21.26 21.67 -9.57
CA TYR A 145 -22.03 22.84 -9.99
C TYR A 145 -22.94 23.27 -8.84
N THR A 146 -22.89 24.54 -8.45
CA THR A 146 -23.70 25.11 -7.36
C THR A 146 -24.37 26.39 -7.84
N PHE A 147 -25.68 26.52 -7.62
CA PHE A 147 -26.52 27.63 -8.08
C PHE A 147 -27.04 28.51 -6.93
#